data_AF-A0A1X7TFN4-F1
#
_entry.id   AF-A0A1X7TFN4-F1
#
_cell.length_a   1.000
_cell.length_b   1.000
_cell.length_c   1.000
_cell.angle_alpha   90.00
_cell.angle_beta   90.00
_cell.angle_gamma   90.00
#
_symmetry.space_group_name_H-M   'P 1'
#
loop_
_entity.id
_entity.type
_entity.pdbx_description
1 polymer ?
#
loop_
_entity_poly.entity_id
_entity_poly.type
_entity_poly.pdbx_seq_one_letter_code
_entity_poly.pdbx_strand_id
1 'polypeptide(L)'
;TKPVTVTATKCKAIPLDSVTCKLKTGEHQTYSCPQAIKQYNKYMGGVDRNNQLRQFYHICLKCRIYYKYLYWMLFDIQYLYFIFHL
;
A
#
# COMPACT_ATOMS: atom_id res chain seq x y z
N THR A 1 21.00 -4.08 11.97
CA THR A 1 20.10 -3.46 10.96
C THR A 1 20.30 -4.17 9.64
N LYS A 2 19.22 -4.50 8.92
CA LYS A 2 19.35 -5.11 7.59
C LYS A 2 19.51 -4.00 6.54
N PRO A 3 20.47 -4.10 5.60
CA PRO A 3 20.59 -3.11 4.54
C PRO A 3 19.36 -3.14 3.63
N VAL A 4 18.93 -1.96 3.16
CA VAL A 4 17.82 -1.81 2.22
C VAL A 4 18.33 -1.02 1.02
N THR A 5 18.15 -1.59 -0.18
CA THR A 5 18.55 -0.96 -1.44
C THR A 5 17.29 -0.50 -2.17
N VAL A 6 17.28 0.75 -2.63
CA VAL A 6 16.19 1.33 -3.43
C VAL A 6 16.74 1.92 -4.73
N THR A 7 16.01 1.75 -5.82
CA THR A 7 16.36 2.31 -7.14
C THR A 7 15.29 3.30 -7.53
N ALA A 8 15.69 4.52 -7.92
CA ALA A 8 14.77 5.57 -8.31
C ALA A 8 15.36 6.42 -9.45
N THR A 9 14.53 6.78 -10.42
CA THR A 9 14.97 7.56 -11.59
C THR A 9 14.99 9.07 -11.33
N LYS A 10 14.10 9.60 -10.47
CA LYS A 10 13.90 11.04 -10.23
C LYS A 10 14.07 11.42 -8.75
N CYS A 11 15.09 10.89 -8.08
CA CYS A 11 15.36 11.19 -6.67
C CYS A 11 16.87 11.34 -6.43
N LYS A 12 17.25 12.31 -5.58
CA LYS A 12 18.63 12.42 -5.10
C LYS A 12 18.88 11.36 -4.03
N ALA A 13 20.06 10.74 -4.06
CA ALA A 13 20.48 9.74 -3.07
C ALA A 13 20.91 10.36 -1.72
N ILE A 14 20.99 11.69 -1.65
CA ILE A 14 21.37 12.43 -0.44
C ILE A 14 20.23 12.36 0.58
N PRO A 15 20.52 12.15 1.88
CA PRO A 15 19.50 12.15 2.93
C PRO A 15 19.01 13.57 3.22
N LEU A 16 18.09 14.06 2.39
CA LEU A 16 17.43 15.36 2.51
C LEU A 16 16.19 15.32 3.41
N ASP A 17 15.64 14.13 3.64
CA ASP A 17 14.34 13.92 4.27
C ASP A 17 14.47 13.07 5.53
N SER A 18 13.42 13.03 6.33
CA SER A 18 13.33 12.15 7.50
C SER A 18 12.07 11.29 7.47
N VAL A 19 12.17 10.10 8.05
CA VAL A 19 11.07 9.16 8.24
C VAL A 19 10.96 8.80 9.72
N THR A 20 9.73 8.83 10.24
CA THR A 20 9.43 8.39 11.60
C THR A 20 9.04 6.91 11.57
N CYS A 21 9.77 6.09 12.32
CA CYS A 21 9.50 4.67 12.46
C CYS A 21 9.01 4.39 13.88
N LYS A 22 7.99 3.54 14.00
CA LYS A 22 7.54 3.01 15.29
C LYS A 22 8.42 1.84 15.69
N LEU A 23 9.03 1.94 16.87
CA LEU A 23 9.83 0.88 17.47
C LEU A 23 8.93 -0.19 18.09
N LYS A 24 9.49 -1.37 18.34
CA LYS A 24 8.78 -2.47 19.02
C LYS A 24 8.32 -2.09 20.43
N THR A 25 9.02 -1.14 21.07
CA THR A 25 8.67 -0.56 22.37
C THR A 25 7.47 0.39 22.31
N GLY A 26 6.98 0.73 21.11
CA GLY A 26 5.89 1.68 20.89
C GLY A 26 6.36 3.12 20.70
N GLU A 27 7.61 3.43 21.03
CA GLU A 27 8.22 4.75 20.79
C GLU A 27 8.41 5.04 19.30
N HIS A 28 8.44 6.33 18.97
CA HIS A 28 8.65 6.82 17.61
C HIS A 28 10.07 7.39 17.48
N GLN A 29 10.85 6.86 16.54
CA GLN A 29 12.20 7.34 16.25
C GLN A 29 12.28 7.90 14.83
N THR A 30 12.92 9.07 14.69
CA THR A 30 13.11 9.73 13.39
C THR A 30 14.49 9.41 12.84
N TYR A 31 14.54 8.99 11.56
CA TYR A 31 15.79 8.69 10.85
C TYR A 31 15.91 9.57 9.61
N SER A 32 17.12 10.07 9.34
CA SER A 32 17.43 10.74 8.07
C SER A 32 17.49 9.71 6.94
N CYS A 33 16.85 10.01 5.81
CA CYS A 33 16.72 9.12 4.68
C CYS A 33 16.71 9.89 3.35
N PRO A 34 17.10 9.25 2.23
CA PRO A 34 16.91 9.84 0.91
C PRO A 34 15.43 10.07 0.59
N GLN A 35 15.16 11.10 -0.21
CA GLN A 35 13.81 11.45 -0.66
C GLN A 35 13.06 10.25 -1.27
N ALA A 36 13.79 9.36 -1.96
CA ALA A 36 13.24 8.15 -2.56
C ALA A 36 12.53 7.25 -1.52
N ILE A 37 13.10 7.10 -0.32
CA ILE A 37 12.54 6.25 0.73
C ILE A 37 11.24 6.85 1.27
N LYS A 38 11.24 8.16 1.53
CA LYS A 38 10.04 8.87 2.01
C LYS A 38 8.90 8.80 0.99
N GLN A 39 9.20 9.03 -0.30
CA GLN A 39 8.21 8.92 -1.37
C GLN A 39 7.70 7.49 -1.52
N TYR A 40 8.58 6.49 -1.49
CA TYR A 40 8.19 5.09 -1.52
C TYR A 40 7.21 4.76 -0.38
N ASN A 41 7.57 5.08 0.87
CA ASN A 41 6.71 4.81 2.02
C ASN A 41 5.35 5.51 1.93
N LYS A 42 5.29 6.70 1.34
CA LYS A 42 4.04 7.44 1.15
C LYS A 42 3.09 6.76 0.15
N TYR A 43 3.61 6.15 -0.91
CA TYR A 43 2.80 5.65 -2.03
C TYR A 43 2.72 4.12 -2.14
N MET A 44 3.57 3.35 -1.43
CA MET A 44 3.61 1.89 -1.48
C MET A 44 2.27 1.25 -1.07
N GLY A 45 1.57 1.82 -0.08
CA GLY A 45 0.39 1.19 0.54
C GLY A 45 -0.90 1.18 -0.29
N GLY A 46 -0.89 1.65 -1.54
CA GLY A 46 -2.10 1.72 -2.38
C GLY A 46 -2.72 0.34 -2.65
N VAL A 47 -1.90 -0.64 -3.01
CA VAL A 47 -2.35 -2.01 -3.32
C VAL A 47 -2.82 -2.72 -2.05
N ASP A 48 -2.05 -2.65 -0.96
CA ASP A 48 -2.39 -3.28 0.31
C ASP A 48 -3.70 -2.72 0.88
N ARG A 49 -3.87 -1.40 0.83
CA ARG A 49 -5.11 -0.73 1.26
C ARG A 49 -6.31 -1.13 0.40
N ASN A 50 -6.15 -1.18 -0.93
CA ASN A 50 -7.23 -1.65 -1.80
C ASN A 50 -7.61 -3.11 -1.51
N ASN A 51 -6.61 -3.98 -1.32
CA ASN A 51 -6.84 -5.38 -0.97
C ASN A 51 -7.55 -5.52 0.38
N GLN A 52 -7.16 -4.73 1.38
CA GLN A 52 -7.80 -4.70 2.70
C GLN A 52 -9.26 -4.24 2.59
N LEU A 53 -9.53 -3.15 1.87
CA LEU A 53 -10.90 -2.66 1.66
C LEU A 53 -11.76 -3.70 0.91
N ARG A 54 -11.19 -4.35 -0.09
CA ARG A 54 -11.88 -5.45 -0.79
C ARG A 54 -12.24 -6.59 0.15
N GLN A 55 -11.40 -6.93 1.13
CA GLN A 55 -11.75 -7.94 2.13
C GLN A 55 -12.90 -7.48 3.05
N PHE A 56 -12.92 -6.20 3.44
CA PHE A 56 -13.99 -5.65 4.28
C PHE A 56 -15.35 -5.57 3.58
N TYR A 57 -15.35 -5.17 2.29
CA TYR A 57 -16.56 -5.01 1.49
C TYR A 57 -16.81 -6.19 0.55
N HIS A 58 -16.22 -7.36 0.81
CA HIS A 58 -16.32 -8.49 -0.10
C HIS A 58 -17.74 -9.06 -0.13
N ILE A 59 -18.37 -9.07 -1.30
CA ILE A 59 -19.73 -9.62 -1.48
C ILE A 59 -19.70 -11.10 -1.91
N CYS A 60 -18.51 -11.69 -2.13
CA CYS A 60 -18.37 -12.96 -2.83
C CYS A 60 -19.14 -14.15 -2.23
N LEU A 61 -19.97 -14.73 -3.09
CA LEU A 61 -20.45 -16.10 -3.02
C LEU A 61 -19.31 -17.04 -3.47
N LYS A 62 -18.96 -18.08 -2.69
CA LYS A 62 -17.93 -19.06 -3.06
C LYS A 62 -18.26 -19.71 -4.42
N CYS A 63 -17.59 -19.27 -5.48
CA CYS A 63 -17.74 -19.81 -6.83
C CYS A 63 -16.52 -20.67 -7.20
N ARG A 64 -16.72 -21.94 -7.56
CA ARG A 64 -15.63 -22.86 -7.97
C ARG A 64 -15.17 -22.67 -9.43
N ILE A 65 -15.81 -21.76 -10.17
CA ILE A 65 -15.57 -21.56 -11.59
C ILE A 65 -14.81 -20.24 -11.78
N TYR A 66 -13.60 -20.31 -12.34
CA TYR A 66 -12.65 -19.19 -12.41
C TYR A 66 -13.20 -17.94 -13.13
N TYR A 67 -13.94 -18.09 -14.23
CA TYR A 67 -14.50 -16.93 -14.94
C TYR A 67 -15.56 -16.19 -14.10
N LYS A 68 -16.33 -16.91 -13.26
CA LYS A 68 -17.30 -16.28 -12.35
C LYS A 68 -16.58 -15.51 -11.26
N TYR A 69 -15.47 -16.04 -10.76
CA TYR A 69 -14.61 -15.33 -9.80
C TYR A 69 -14.09 -14.01 -10.38
N LEU A 70 -13.60 -14.00 -11.62
CA LEU A 70 -13.16 -12.76 -12.28
C LEU A 70 -14.29 -11.75 -12.42
N TYR A 71 -15.50 -12.19 -12.79
CA TYR A 71 -16.68 -11.32 -12.87
C TYR A 71 -16.99 -10.65 -11.52
N TRP A 72 -17.05 -11.43 -10.43
CA TRP A 72 -17.29 -10.90 -9.08
C TRP A 72 -16.17 -9.97 -8.60
N MET A 73 -14.92 -10.28 -8.93
CA MET A 73 -13.78 -9.42 -8.62
C MET A 73 -13.90 -8.04 -9.28
N LEU A 74 -14.31 -7.97 -10.55
CA LEU A 74 -14.52 -6.70 -11.26
C LEU A 74 -15.69 -5.90 -10.65
N PHE A 75 -16.77 -6.59 -10.28
CA PHE A 75 -17.92 -5.96 -9.62
C PHE A 75 -17.55 -5.38 -8.25
N ASP A 76 -16.82 -6.11 -7.42
CA ASP A 76 -16.34 -5.64 -6.12
C ASP A 76 -15.45 -4.40 -6.26
N ILE A 77 -14.58 -4.37 -7.28
CA ILE A 77 -13.74 -3.21 -7.57
C ILE A 77 -14.61 -1.99 -7.91
N GLN A 78 -15.57 -2.13 -8.83
CA GLN A 78 -16.47 -1.04 -9.22
C GLN A 78 -17.28 -0.49 -8.03
N TYR A 79 -17.81 -1.39 -7.18
CA TYR A 79 -18.57 -1.02 -5.99
C TYR A 79 -17.71 -0.27 -4.97
N LEU A 80 -16.48 -0.71 -4.74
CA LEU A 80 -15.53 -0.02 -3.87
C LEU A 80 -15.17 1.38 -4.39
N TYR A 81 -14.97 1.52 -5.71
CA TYR A 81 -14.75 2.84 -6.33
C TYR A 81 -15.94 3.78 -6.15
N PHE A 82 -17.17 3.26 -6.26
CA PHE A 82 -18.40 4.02 -6.02
C PHE A 82 -18.49 4.50 -4.57
N ILE A 83 -18.28 3.61 -3.59
CA ILE A 83 -18.27 4.00 -2.16
C ILE A 83 -17.25 5.08 -1.88
N PHE A 84 -16.07 5.03 -2.52
CA PHE A 84 -15.00 5.99 -2.26
C PHE A 84 -15.25 7.38 -2.87
N HIS A 85 -16.16 7.49 -3.83
CA HIS A 85 -16.55 8.76 -4.47
C HIS A 85 -17.88 9.34 -3.95
N LEU A 86 -18.51 8.68 -2.97
CA LEU A 86 -19.71 9.12 -2.27
C LEU A 86 -19.34 9.86 -0.98
#